data_AF-A0A9E2R5M5-F1
#
_entry.id   AF-A0A9E2R5M5-F1
#
_cell.length_a   1.000
_cell.length_b   1.000
_cell.length_c   1.000
_cell.angle_alpha   90.00
_cell.angle_beta   90.00
_cell.angle_gamma   90.00
#
_symmetry.space_group_name_H-M   'P 1'
#
loop_
_entity.id
_entity.type
_entity.pdbx_description
1 polymer ?
#
loop_
_entity_poly.entity_id
_entity_poly.type
_entity_poly.pdbx_seq_one_letter_code
_entity_poly.pdbx_strand_id
1 'polypeptide(L)'
;MKKPIVLLIGAALLAAVLPASASVSEQTLDNLNTAFQGESNAAHRYEAFAKKADAEGYAHAARLFRAAARAEAIHKENHKQAILALGAMPLRNSYCLSCLMPICNRMILCHFGLVPWDALSHYPGDAK
;
A
#
# COMPACT_ATOMS: atom_id res chain seq x y z
N MET A 1 67.00 -33.79 3.91
CA MET A 1 66.00 -33.28 2.93
C MET A 1 64.65 -33.90 3.24
N LYS A 2 63.78 -33.20 3.98
CA LYS A 2 62.38 -33.61 4.25
C LYS A 2 61.52 -32.39 3.97
N LYS A 3 60.76 -32.39 2.88
CA LYS A 3 59.79 -31.31 2.59
C LYS A 3 58.50 -31.64 3.36
N PRO A 4 57.94 -30.72 4.16
CA PRO A 4 56.70 -30.99 4.90
C PRO A 4 55.50 -30.87 3.95
N ILE A 5 54.78 -31.98 3.77
CA ILE A 5 53.53 -32.10 3.01
C ILE A 5 52.31 -31.56 3.81
N VAL A 6 52.53 -30.85 4.92
CA VAL A 6 51.48 -30.43 5.87
C VAL A 6 50.99 -29.00 5.62
N LEU A 7 50.77 -28.59 4.36
CA LEU A 7 50.29 -27.24 4.05
C LEU A 7 49.29 -27.19 2.89
N LEU A 8 48.37 -28.15 2.76
CA LEU A 8 47.34 -28.10 1.70
C LEU A 8 45.91 -28.49 2.12
N ILE A 9 45.64 -28.76 3.41
CA ILE A 9 44.29 -29.19 3.85
C ILE A 9 43.56 -28.11 4.68
N GLY A 10 44.15 -26.92 4.88
CA GLY A 10 43.61 -25.90 5.78
C GLY A 10 42.61 -24.88 5.20
N ALA A 11 42.50 -24.76 3.86
CA ALA A 11 41.81 -23.61 3.24
C ALA A 11 40.42 -23.90 2.66
N ALA A 12 39.96 -25.16 2.64
CA ALA A 12 38.74 -25.53 1.92
C ALA A 12 37.44 -25.48 2.77
N LEU A 13 37.53 -25.30 4.10
CA LEU A 13 36.35 -25.39 4.97
C LEU A 13 35.65 -24.06 5.31
N LEU A 14 36.15 -22.91 4.83
CA LEU A 14 35.63 -21.59 5.26
C LEU A 14 34.66 -20.92 4.26
N ALA A 15 34.33 -21.53 3.12
CA ALA A 15 33.73 -20.79 1.99
C ALA A 15 32.25 -21.07 1.63
N ALA A 16 31.46 -21.77 2.44
CA ALA A 16 30.13 -22.21 1.97
C ALA A 16 28.94 -22.02 2.93
N VAL A 17 28.93 -20.95 3.74
CA VAL A 17 27.71 -20.48 4.41
C VAL A 17 27.32 -19.10 3.87
N LEU A 18 27.02 -19.04 2.56
CA LEU A 18 26.29 -17.91 2.00
C LEU A 18 24.80 -18.27 2.12
N PRO A 19 23.98 -17.51 2.88
CA PRO A 19 22.55 -17.70 2.82
C PRO A 19 22.12 -17.44 1.38
N ALA A 20 21.39 -18.39 0.79
CA ALA A 20 20.72 -18.16 -0.49
C ALA A 20 19.73 -17.01 -0.27
N SER A 21 20.13 -15.79 -0.64
CA SER A 21 19.24 -14.65 -0.73
C SER A 21 18.24 -14.97 -1.83
N ALA A 22 17.06 -15.44 -1.44
CA ALA A 22 15.95 -15.59 -2.37
C ALA A 22 15.69 -14.22 -3.00
N SER A 23 15.94 -14.11 -4.29
CA SER A 23 15.64 -12.90 -5.05
C SER A 23 14.13 -12.67 -4.99
N VAL A 24 13.71 -11.62 -4.29
CA VAL A 24 12.31 -11.21 -4.25
C VAL A 24 11.87 -10.90 -5.68
N SER A 25 10.72 -11.44 -6.10
CA SER A 25 10.16 -11.14 -7.42
C SER A 25 9.80 -9.65 -7.52
N GLU A 26 10.33 -8.96 -8.54
CA GLU A 26 9.98 -7.56 -8.81
C GLU A 26 8.47 -7.39 -9.01
N GLN A 27 7.81 -8.34 -9.69
CA GLN A 27 6.36 -8.31 -9.87
C GLN A 27 5.62 -8.39 -8.53
N THR A 28 6.12 -9.16 -7.57
CA THR A 28 5.50 -9.25 -6.23
C THR A 28 5.63 -7.92 -5.49
N LEU A 29 6.80 -7.28 -5.56
CA LEU A 29 7.00 -5.96 -4.96
C LEU A 29 6.12 -4.90 -5.63
N ASP A 30 5.98 -4.93 -6.95
CA ASP A 30 5.12 -4.00 -7.68
C ASP A 30 3.64 -4.17 -7.31
N ASN A 31 3.16 -5.42 -7.24
CA ASN A 31 1.81 -5.74 -6.79
C ASN A 31 1.55 -5.27 -5.35
N LEU A 32 2.50 -5.49 -4.43
CA LEU A 32 2.39 -5.05 -3.05
C LEU A 32 2.36 -3.53 -2.94
N ASN A 33 3.17 -2.83 -3.72
CA ASN A 33 3.17 -1.37 -3.76
C ASN A 33 1.88 -0.80 -4.36
N THR A 34 1.34 -1.46 -5.38
CA THR A 34 0.04 -1.10 -5.98
C THR A 34 -1.08 -1.29 -4.96
N ALA A 35 -1.12 -2.43 -4.27
CA ALA A 35 -2.08 -2.68 -3.20
C ALA A 35 -1.96 -1.65 -2.06
N PHE A 36 -0.75 -1.40 -1.56
CA PHE A 36 -0.49 -0.39 -0.53
C PHE A 36 -1.06 0.99 -0.89
N GLN A 37 -0.91 1.40 -2.15
CA GLN A 37 -1.45 2.67 -2.66
C GLN A 37 -2.99 2.63 -2.78
N GLY A 38 -3.54 1.53 -3.32
CA GLY A 38 -4.97 1.32 -3.43
C GLY A 38 -5.68 1.42 -2.08
N GLU A 39 -5.18 0.72 -1.06
CA GLU A 39 -5.76 0.76 0.29
C GLU A 39 -5.61 2.14 0.96
N SER A 40 -4.50 2.83 0.70
CA SER A 40 -4.30 4.21 1.17
C SER A 40 -5.36 5.17 0.60
N ASN A 41 -5.64 5.06 -0.70
CA ASN A 41 -6.65 5.88 -1.37
C ASN A 41 -8.06 5.50 -0.92
N ALA A 42 -8.35 4.20 -0.77
CA ALA A 42 -9.64 3.72 -0.29
C ALA A 42 -9.94 4.23 1.13
N ALA A 43 -8.98 4.17 2.05
CA ALA A 43 -9.13 4.69 3.42
C ALA A 43 -9.56 6.17 3.43
N HIS A 44 -8.86 7.04 2.71
CA HIS A 44 -9.20 8.47 2.66
C HIS A 44 -10.54 8.74 1.98
N ARG A 45 -10.89 7.99 0.92
CA ARG A 45 -12.20 8.11 0.26
C ARG A 45 -13.34 7.77 1.22
N TYR A 46 -13.22 6.68 1.96
CA TYR A 46 -14.24 6.29 2.93
C TYR A 46 -14.34 7.28 4.10
N GLU A 47 -13.25 7.91 4.54
CA GLU A 47 -13.34 9.02 5.50
C GLU A 47 -14.11 10.22 4.95
N ALA A 48 -13.90 10.57 3.67
CA ALA A 48 -14.64 11.65 3.02
C ALA A 48 -16.14 11.32 2.89
N PHE A 49 -16.48 10.08 2.50
CA PHE A 49 -17.88 9.63 2.45
C PHE A 49 -18.53 9.60 3.82
N ALA A 50 -17.80 9.21 4.88
CA ALA A 50 -18.32 9.28 6.24
C ALA A 50 -18.70 10.71 6.63
N LYS A 51 -17.81 11.69 6.39
CA LYS A 51 -18.05 13.11 6.69
C LYS A 51 -19.26 13.66 5.91
N LYS A 52 -19.40 13.28 4.64
CA LYS A 52 -20.55 13.68 3.81
C LYS A 52 -21.85 13.07 4.32
N ALA A 53 -21.85 11.78 4.66
CA ALA A 53 -22.99 11.10 5.22
C ALA A 53 -23.43 11.70 6.57
N ASP A 54 -22.49 12.14 7.42
CA ASP A 54 -22.84 12.89 8.64
C ASP A 54 -23.54 14.22 8.30
N ALA A 55 -23.00 14.98 7.35
CA ALA A 55 -23.53 16.28 6.95
C ALA A 55 -24.95 16.20 6.35
N GLU A 56 -25.29 15.07 5.72
CA GLU A 56 -26.61 14.81 5.12
C GLU A 56 -27.57 14.07 6.07
N GLY A 57 -27.16 13.76 7.30
CA GLY A 57 -28.00 13.10 8.30
C GLY A 57 -28.07 11.58 8.17
N TYR A 58 -27.24 10.94 7.33
CA TYR A 58 -27.19 9.49 7.14
C TYR A 58 -26.25 8.80 8.15
N ALA A 59 -26.61 8.82 9.43
CA ALA A 59 -25.77 8.31 10.52
C ALA A 59 -25.33 6.85 10.34
N HIS A 60 -26.17 5.98 9.78
CA HIS A 60 -25.85 4.56 9.57
C HIS A 60 -24.80 4.37 8.48
N ALA A 61 -24.96 5.06 7.35
CA ALA A 61 -23.97 5.04 6.27
C ALA A 61 -22.64 5.62 6.74
N ALA A 62 -22.67 6.72 7.52
CA ALA A 62 -21.47 7.32 8.08
C ALA A 62 -20.70 6.35 8.99
N ARG A 63 -21.38 5.50 9.78
CA ARG A 63 -20.70 4.46 10.58
C ARG A 63 -20.06 3.39 9.72
N LEU A 64 -20.75 2.94 8.66
CA LEU A 64 -20.23 1.94 7.73
C LEU A 64 -18.98 2.45 7.01
N PHE A 65 -19.02 3.68 6.48
CA PHE A 65 -17.86 4.27 5.82
C PHE A 65 -16.67 4.44 6.77
N ARG A 66 -16.88 4.88 8.02
CA ARG A 66 -15.78 4.92 9.00
C ARG A 66 -15.22 3.53 9.29
N ALA A 67 -16.06 2.49 9.35
CA ALA A 67 -15.59 1.13 9.56
C ALA A 67 -14.75 0.64 8.37
N ALA A 68 -15.21 0.89 7.13
CA ALA A 68 -14.46 0.58 5.91
C ALA A 68 -13.12 1.32 5.87
N ALA A 69 -13.11 2.64 6.15
CA ALA A 69 -11.87 3.43 6.21
C ALA A 69 -10.83 2.82 7.16
N ARG A 70 -11.27 2.38 8.35
CA ARG A 70 -10.39 1.71 9.31
C ARG A 70 -9.89 0.35 8.81
N ALA A 71 -10.73 -0.42 8.14
CA ALA A 71 -10.32 -1.70 7.56
C ALA A 71 -9.23 -1.50 6.50
N GLU A 72 -9.40 -0.55 5.58
CA GLU A 72 -8.40 -0.28 4.55
C GLU A 72 -7.10 0.31 5.15
N ALA A 73 -7.19 1.08 6.24
CA ALA A 73 -6.00 1.53 6.96
C ALA A 73 -5.19 0.37 7.55
N ILE A 74 -5.86 -0.70 8.01
CA ILE A 74 -5.21 -1.93 8.47
C ILE A 74 -4.60 -2.69 7.28
N HIS A 75 -5.33 -2.87 6.17
CA HIS A 75 -4.80 -3.51 4.96
C HIS A 75 -3.55 -2.80 4.44
N LYS A 76 -3.58 -1.47 4.37
CA LYS A 76 -2.43 -0.63 4.04
C LYS A 76 -1.24 -0.92 4.95
N GLU A 77 -1.43 -0.96 6.26
CA GLU A 77 -0.32 -1.23 7.19
C GLU A 77 0.24 -2.64 6.99
N ASN A 78 -0.62 -3.64 6.75
CA ASN A 78 -0.18 -5.00 6.46
C ASN A 78 0.67 -5.08 5.17
N HIS A 79 0.25 -4.42 4.09
CA HIS A 79 1.04 -4.35 2.86
C HIS A 79 2.38 -3.65 3.07
N LYS A 80 2.40 -2.56 3.84
CA LYS A 80 3.65 -1.88 4.20
C LYS A 80 4.60 -2.81 4.95
N GLN A 81 4.11 -3.56 5.94
CA GLN A 81 4.94 -4.50 6.68
C GLN A 81 5.47 -5.62 5.77
N ALA A 82 4.66 -6.11 4.83
CA ALA A 82 5.10 -7.10 3.85
C ALA A 82 6.23 -6.55 2.95
N ILE A 83 6.11 -5.31 2.47
CA ILE A 83 7.16 -4.66 1.66
C ILE A 83 8.47 -4.52 2.46
N LEU A 84 8.38 -4.09 3.72
CA LEU A 84 9.54 -3.95 4.60
C LEU A 84 10.22 -5.30 4.90
N ALA A 85 9.41 -6.36 5.12
CA ALA A 85 9.92 -7.72 5.34
C ALA A 85 10.68 -8.28 4.12
N LEU A 86 10.35 -7.80 2.92
CA LEU A 86 11.07 -8.11 1.69
C LEU A 86 12.33 -7.23 1.47
N GLY A 87 12.67 -6.37 2.43
CA GLY A 87 13.83 -5.47 2.35
C GLY A 87 13.65 -4.28 1.41
N ALA A 88 12.42 -3.99 0.98
CA ALA A 88 12.08 -2.86 0.14
C ALA A 88 11.38 -1.75 0.94
N MET A 89 11.32 -0.54 0.38
CA MET A 89 10.58 0.57 0.96
C MET A 89 9.24 0.74 0.22
N PRO A 90 8.11 0.94 0.91
CA PRO A 90 6.84 1.22 0.24
C PRO A 90 6.93 2.50 -0.59
N LEU A 91 6.42 2.43 -1.82
CA LEU A 91 6.37 3.57 -2.72
C LEU A 91 5.45 4.63 -2.13
N ARG A 92 6.02 5.82 -1.92
CA ARG A 92 5.29 7.01 -1.47
C ARG A 92 4.81 7.74 -2.72
N ASN A 93 3.59 7.47 -3.16
CA ASN A 93 3.06 8.13 -4.35
C ASN A 93 2.30 9.42 -4.01
N SER A 94 2.32 10.36 -4.98
CA SER A 94 1.65 11.66 -4.97
C SER A 94 0.14 11.58 -4.77
N TYR A 95 -0.46 10.39 -4.90
CA TYR A 95 -1.90 10.17 -4.75
C TYR A 95 -2.44 10.41 -3.33
N CYS A 96 -1.59 10.29 -2.30
CA CYS A 96 -1.95 10.70 -0.95
C CYS A 96 -2.07 12.23 -0.84
N LEU A 97 -1.24 13.00 -1.57
CA LEU A 97 -1.41 14.45 -1.69
C LEU A 97 -2.63 14.79 -2.57
N SER A 98 -2.87 14.05 -3.65
CA SER A 98 -4.03 14.28 -4.51
C SER A 98 -5.35 13.75 -3.92
N CYS A 99 -5.36 13.06 -2.78
CA CYS A 99 -6.59 12.71 -2.05
C CYS A 99 -7.25 13.95 -1.40
N LEU A 100 -6.50 15.04 -1.17
CA LEU A 100 -6.98 16.17 -0.37
C LEU A 100 -7.64 17.31 -1.17
N MET A 101 -7.47 17.37 -2.50
CA MET A 101 -7.93 18.52 -3.30
C MET A 101 -9.08 18.24 -4.29
N PRO A 102 -9.07 17.16 -5.10
CA PRO A 102 -10.16 16.88 -6.04
C PRO A 102 -11.36 16.18 -5.38
N ILE A 103 -11.15 15.38 -4.32
CA ILE A 103 -12.23 14.63 -3.65
C ILE A 103 -13.17 15.57 -2.89
N CYS A 104 -12.61 16.56 -2.19
CA CYS A 104 -13.41 17.58 -1.49
C CYS A 104 -14.15 18.50 -2.46
N ASN A 105 -13.50 18.94 -3.55
CA ASN A 105 -14.15 19.83 -4.51
C ASN A 105 -15.20 19.11 -5.38
N ARG A 106 -14.94 17.87 -5.83
CA ARG A 106 -15.90 17.10 -6.64
C ARG A 106 -17.14 16.67 -5.85
N MET A 107 -17.00 16.36 -4.56
CA MET A 107 -18.14 16.03 -3.70
C MET A 107 -19.05 17.23 -3.41
N ILE A 108 -18.48 18.44 -3.27
CA ILE A 108 -19.25 19.69 -3.19
C ILE A 108 -20.03 19.90 -4.50
N LEU A 109 -19.40 19.66 -5.64
CA LEU A 109 -20.04 19.80 -6.95
C LEU A 109 -21.19 18.78 -7.16
N CYS A 110 -21.12 17.56 -6.60
CA CYS A 110 -22.26 16.63 -6.59
C CYS A 110 -23.47 17.17 -5.82
N HIS A 111 -23.26 17.93 -4.73
CA HIS A 111 -24.35 18.51 -3.95
C HIS A 111 -25.08 19.63 -4.71
N PHE A 112 -24.36 20.39 -5.55
CA PHE A 112 -24.95 21.37 -6.45
C PHE A 112 -25.45 20.76 -7.79
N GLY A 113 -25.42 19.43 -7.95
CA GLY A 113 -25.82 18.75 -9.18
C GLY A 113 -24.90 19.01 -10.38
N LEU A 114 -23.72 19.59 -10.15
CA LEU A 114 -22.75 19.93 -11.19
C LEU A 114 -21.92 18.72 -11.63
N VAL A 115 -21.93 17.64 -10.84
CA VAL A 115 -21.24 16.40 -11.13
C VAL A 115 -22.12 15.19 -10.75
N PRO A 116 -22.27 14.18 -11.62
CA PRO A 116 -22.95 12.93 -11.33
C PRO A 116 -22.21 12.05 -10.29
N TRP A 117 -22.93 11.32 -9.44
CA TRP A 117 -22.36 10.43 -8.41
C TRP A 117 -21.40 9.36 -8.97
N ASP A 118 -21.70 8.88 -10.16
CA ASP A 118 -20.91 7.96 -11.00
C ASP A 118 -19.53 8.52 -11.40
N ALA A 119 -19.32 9.84 -11.26
CA ALA A 119 -18.04 10.46 -11.53
C ALA A 119 -17.07 10.42 -10.32
N LEU A 120 -17.52 9.98 -9.15
CA LEU A 120 -16.68 9.68 -7.99
C LEU A 120 -16.15 8.23 -8.00
N SER A 121 -16.80 7.34 -8.74
CA SER A 121 -16.42 5.92 -8.91
C SER A 121 -15.38 5.66 -10.01
N HIS A 122 -14.86 6.70 -10.66
CA HIS A 122 -13.91 6.56 -11.77
C HIS A 122 -12.57 7.21 -11.40
N TYR A 123 -11.98 6.80 -10.28
CA TYR A 123 -10.67 7.31 -9.87
C TYR A 123 -9.59 6.29 -10.24
N PRO A 124 -8.66 6.59 -11.17
CA PRO A 124 -7.67 5.62 -11.63
C PRO A 124 -6.87 5.08 -10.43
N GLY A 125 -7.15 3.84 -10.04
CA GLY A 125 -6.60 3.20 -8.84
C GLY A 125 -7.61 2.43 -7.97
N ASP A 126 -8.89 2.35 -8.36
CA ASP A 126 -9.93 1.57 -7.67
C ASP A 126 -10.26 0.21 -8.28
N ALA A 127 -9.53 -0.20 -9.32
CA ALA A 127 -9.54 -1.59 -9.77
C ALA A 127 -8.77 -2.44 -8.74
N LYS A 128 -9.50 -3.04 -7.80
CA LYS A 128 -9.06 -4.33 -7.24
C LYS A 128 -9.14 -5.40 -8.32
#